data_AF-A0A3D3L3M2-F1
#
_entry.id   AF-A0A3D3L3M2-F1
#
_cell.length_a   1.000
_cell.length_b   1.000
_cell.length_c   1.000
_cell.angle_alpha   90.00
_cell.angle_beta   90.00
_cell.angle_gamma   90.00
#
_symmetry.space_group_name_H-M   'P 1'
#
loop_
_entity.id
_entity.type
_entity.pdbx_description
1 polymer ?
#
loop_
_entity_poly.entity_id
_entity_poly.type
_entity_poly.pdbx_seq_one_letter_code
_entity_poly.pdbx_strand_id
1 'polypeptide(L)'
;MTKPHPPEITLKAIFLGIILSIILAGANAYLGLFAGMTVSASIPAAVISMGVLSMFRRSNIFENNIVQTAASAGESLAAGVIFTIPALVLMGYWQDFNYIEVAKIAAIGGLIGVLFTVPLRRAFIVEAKLKYPEGIATAEVLKAGDEARSSDSADAKSGLKTIAVAGLVGGLMKVAEQGFSMWHAVIEKAVAVGNSIFGLGSNLSPALISVGYIVGRNIGILVVAGGLISWGIAIPIYTALYGFEGEPMDAAWNIWNSKIRYMGVGAMVIGGIWSLIKLFKPLVAGIQA
;
A
#
# COMPACT_ATOMS: atom_id res chain seq x y z
N MET A 1 -34.73 10.31 -23.49
CA MET A 1 -33.72 11.37 -23.74
C MET A 1 -32.51 11.07 -22.87
N THR A 2 -31.51 10.38 -23.41
CA THR A 2 -30.24 10.10 -22.71
C THR A 2 -29.42 11.39 -22.69
N LYS A 3 -29.16 11.95 -21.49
CA LYS A 3 -28.21 13.06 -21.35
C LYS A 3 -26.88 12.62 -21.98
N PRO A 4 -26.22 13.45 -22.81
CA PRO A 4 -24.93 13.08 -23.38
C PRO A 4 -23.94 12.79 -22.25
N HIS A 5 -23.37 11.58 -22.25
CA HIS A 5 -22.35 11.18 -21.29
C HIS A 5 -21.15 12.15 -21.42
N PRO A 6 -20.70 12.77 -20.33
CA PRO A 6 -19.48 13.57 -20.36
C PRO A 6 -18.31 12.70 -20.82
N PRO A 7 -17.30 13.26 -21.52
CA PRO A 7 -16.14 12.49 -21.96
C PRO A 7 -15.36 11.97 -20.75
N GLU A 8 -15.17 10.65 -20.67
CA GLU A 8 -14.46 9.99 -19.57
C GLU A 8 -12.96 9.85 -19.88
N ILE A 9 -12.64 9.43 -21.10
CA ILE A 9 -11.26 9.26 -21.58
C ILE A 9 -10.86 10.50 -22.37
N THR A 10 -9.97 11.30 -21.80
CA THR A 10 -9.39 12.47 -22.47
C THR A 10 -7.88 12.44 -22.40
N LEU A 11 -7.22 13.14 -23.34
CA LEU A 11 -5.77 13.15 -23.45
C LEU A 11 -5.08 13.61 -22.15
N LYS A 12 -5.67 14.60 -21.49
CA LYS A 12 -5.20 15.11 -20.19
C LYS A 12 -5.40 14.09 -19.06
N ALA A 13 -6.49 13.31 -19.06
CA ALA A 13 -6.73 12.27 -18.06
C ALA A 13 -5.74 11.11 -18.24
N ILE A 14 -5.46 10.71 -19.50
CA ILE A 14 -4.44 9.70 -19.80
C ILE A 14 -3.06 10.17 -19.32
N PHE A 15 -2.65 11.38 -19.71
CA PHE A 15 -1.33 11.91 -19.36
C PHE A 15 -1.16 12.06 -17.85
N LEU A 16 -2.17 12.60 -17.15
CA LEU A 16 -2.15 12.73 -15.70
C LEU A 16 -2.17 11.35 -15.01
N GLY A 17 -2.94 10.40 -15.53
CA GLY A 17 -2.97 9.02 -15.05
C GLY A 17 -1.61 8.34 -15.14
N ILE A 18 -0.89 8.50 -16.26
CA ILE A 18 0.48 7.96 -16.42
C ILE A 18 1.43 8.57 -15.41
N ILE A 19 1.43 9.90 -15.26
CA ILE A 19 2.31 10.59 -14.30
C ILE A 19 2.03 10.13 -12.87
N LEU A 20 0.77 10.13 -12.45
CA LEU A 20 0.39 9.70 -11.10
C LEU A 20 0.69 8.22 -10.89
N SER A 21 0.47 7.36 -11.89
CA SER A 21 0.83 5.95 -11.83
C SER A 21 2.34 5.78 -11.60
N ILE A 22 3.21 6.51 -12.31
CA ILE A 22 4.67 6.41 -12.12
C ILE A 22 5.07 6.84 -10.70
N ILE A 23 4.56 7.98 -10.24
CA ILE A 23 4.91 8.55 -8.93
C ILE A 23 4.41 7.65 -7.80
N LEU A 24 3.13 7.25 -7.86
CA LEU A 24 2.50 6.47 -6.80
C LEU A 24 2.95 5.01 -6.80
N ALA A 25 3.24 4.42 -7.96
CA ALA A 25 3.87 3.10 -8.04
C ALA A 25 5.27 3.12 -7.40
N GLY A 26 6.09 4.16 -7.67
CA GLY A 26 7.39 4.32 -7.03
C GLY A 26 7.29 4.50 -5.51
N ALA A 27 6.37 5.35 -5.06
CA ALA A 27 6.12 5.55 -3.63
C ALA A 27 5.67 4.25 -2.93
N ASN A 28 4.74 3.51 -3.55
CA ASN A 28 4.27 2.24 -3.01
C ASN A 28 5.32 1.13 -3.08
N ALA A 29 6.18 1.13 -4.10
CA ALA A 29 7.30 0.21 -4.16
C ALA A 29 8.28 0.45 -2.99
N TYR A 30 8.62 1.72 -2.74
CA TYR A 30 9.44 2.11 -1.60
C TYR A 30 8.79 1.71 -0.27
N LEU A 31 7.54 2.13 -0.04
CA LEU A 31 6.83 1.84 1.21
C LEU A 31 6.62 0.35 1.41
N GLY A 32 6.34 -0.41 0.36
CA GLY A 32 6.15 -1.85 0.46
C GLY A 32 7.45 -2.60 0.74
N LEU A 33 8.59 -2.17 0.20
CA LEU A 33 9.91 -2.74 0.54
C LEU A 33 10.36 -2.35 1.96
N PHE A 34 10.07 -1.12 2.38
CA PHE A 34 10.46 -0.60 3.69
C PHE A 34 9.58 -1.10 4.84
N ALA A 35 8.26 -1.00 4.68
CA ALA A 35 7.27 -1.30 5.72
C ALA A 35 6.63 -2.69 5.56
N GLY A 36 6.88 -3.40 4.46
CA GLY A 36 6.26 -4.71 4.17
C GLY A 36 4.76 -4.64 3.87
N MET A 37 4.20 -3.44 3.67
CA MET A 37 2.79 -3.19 3.42
C MET A 37 2.64 -2.13 2.32
N THR A 38 1.64 -2.26 1.46
CA THR A 38 1.29 -1.24 0.47
C THR A 38 0.17 -0.35 0.99
N VAL A 39 0.13 0.90 0.53
CA VAL A 39 -0.90 1.86 0.90
C VAL A 39 -1.75 2.17 -0.32
N SER A 40 -3.08 2.16 -0.14
CA SER A 40 -4.02 2.52 -1.19
C SER A 40 -3.67 3.88 -1.79
N ALA A 41 -3.31 3.86 -3.07
CA ALA A 41 -3.03 5.03 -3.89
C ALA A 41 -4.32 5.69 -4.41
N SER A 42 -5.46 4.99 -4.34
CA SER A 42 -6.74 5.40 -4.93
C SER A 42 -7.24 6.76 -4.42
N ILE A 43 -7.33 6.93 -3.10
CA ILE A 43 -7.88 8.15 -2.50
C ILE A 43 -6.94 9.35 -2.74
N PRO A 44 -5.62 9.26 -2.46
CA PRO A 44 -4.69 10.35 -2.78
C PRO A 44 -4.68 10.69 -4.28
N ALA A 45 -4.71 9.69 -5.17
CA ALA A 45 -4.73 9.91 -6.61
C ALA A 45 -5.99 10.67 -7.05
N ALA A 46 -7.17 10.30 -6.52
CA ALA A 46 -8.42 10.99 -6.80
C ALA A 46 -8.33 12.48 -6.40
N VAL A 47 -7.80 12.76 -5.21
CA VAL A 47 -7.65 14.14 -4.71
C VAL A 47 -6.67 14.96 -5.56
N ILE A 48 -5.49 14.40 -5.84
CA ILE A 48 -4.48 15.08 -6.65
C ILE A 48 -5.02 15.32 -8.06
N SER A 49 -5.71 14.33 -8.64
CA SER A 49 -6.36 14.45 -9.93
C SER A 49 -7.37 15.59 -9.94
N MET A 50 -8.23 15.68 -8.92
CA MET A 50 -9.22 16.75 -8.81
C MET A 50 -8.55 18.12 -8.74
N GLY A 51 -7.45 18.22 -8.00
CA GLY A 51 -6.65 19.43 -7.91
C GLY A 51 -6.06 19.86 -9.24
N VAL A 52 -5.40 18.94 -9.95
CA VAL A 52 -4.74 19.26 -11.22
C VAL A 52 -5.76 19.50 -12.33
N LEU A 53 -6.81 18.68 -12.41
CA LEU A 53 -7.90 18.87 -13.38
C LEU A 53 -8.74 20.12 -13.10
N SER A 54 -8.74 20.66 -11.87
CA SER A 54 -9.37 21.95 -11.56
C SER A 54 -8.78 23.13 -12.34
N MET A 55 -7.53 23.03 -12.78
CA MET A 55 -6.87 24.06 -13.59
C MET A 55 -7.39 24.09 -15.04
N PHE A 56 -8.11 23.05 -15.48
CA PHE A 56 -8.69 22.95 -16.81
C PHE A 56 -10.17 23.35 -16.80
N ARG A 57 -10.57 24.21 -17.74
CA ARG A 57 -11.95 24.76 -17.84
C ARG A 57 -13.06 23.72 -18.02
N ARG A 58 -12.76 22.55 -18.59
CA ARG A 58 -13.73 21.47 -18.84
C ARG A 58 -13.22 20.19 -18.25
N SER A 59 -13.48 19.90 -16.98
CA SER A 59 -13.23 18.57 -16.44
C SER A 59 -14.38 18.08 -15.58
N ASN A 60 -14.50 16.76 -15.49
CA ASN A 60 -15.62 16.09 -14.85
C ASN A 60 -15.14 14.98 -13.90
N ILE A 61 -16.09 14.47 -13.10
CA ILE A 61 -15.86 13.36 -12.17
C ILE A 61 -15.37 12.07 -12.87
N PHE A 62 -15.81 11.80 -14.10
CA PHE A 62 -15.44 10.59 -14.83
C PHE A 62 -13.98 10.60 -15.31
N GLU A 63 -13.45 11.76 -15.72
CA GLU A 63 -12.03 11.92 -16.03
C GLU A 63 -11.15 11.69 -14.79
N ASN A 64 -11.59 12.21 -13.63
CA ASN A 64 -10.89 11.94 -12.37
C ASN A 64 -10.92 10.45 -12.00
N ASN A 65 -12.04 9.78 -12.26
CA ASN A 65 -12.17 8.34 -12.04
C ASN A 65 -11.19 7.55 -12.93
N ILE A 66 -11.00 7.94 -14.20
CA ILE A 66 -10.00 7.32 -15.09
C ILE A 66 -8.58 7.52 -14.56
N VAL A 67 -8.24 8.74 -14.13
CA VAL A 67 -6.91 9.05 -13.57
C VAL A 67 -6.64 8.22 -12.30
N GLN A 68 -7.60 8.17 -11.38
CA GLN A 68 -7.49 7.36 -10.15
C GLN A 68 -7.38 5.87 -10.47
N THR A 69 -8.15 5.37 -11.43
CA THR A 69 -8.09 3.96 -11.84
C THR A 69 -6.71 3.61 -12.41
N ALA A 70 -6.14 4.49 -13.24
CA ALA A 70 -4.79 4.31 -13.77
C ALA A 70 -3.72 4.30 -12.65
N ALA A 71 -3.83 5.21 -11.68
CA ALA A 71 -2.93 5.26 -10.53
C ALA A 71 -3.01 3.99 -9.65
N SER A 72 -4.22 3.50 -9.38
CA SER A 72 -4.45 2.26 -8.60
C SER A 72 -3.96 1.01 -9.34
N ALA A 73 -4.07 0.98 -10.67
CA ALA A 73 -3.48 -0.08 -11.48
C ALA A 73 -1.95 -0.11 -11.36
N GLY A 74 -1.30 1.07 -11.33
CA GLY A 74 0.14 1.20 -11.07
C GLY A 74 0.57 0.66 -9.71
N GLU A 75 -0.20 0.95 -8.66
CA GLU A 75 0.01 0.38 -7.32
C GLU A 75 -0.08 -1.16 -7.35
N SER A 76 -1.13 -1.71 -7.97
CA SER A 76 -1.37 -3.15 -8.02
C SER A 76 -0.22 -3.87 -8.74
N LEU A 77 0.30 -3.27 -9.81
CA LEU A 77 1.47 -3.78 -10.51
C LEU A 77 2.72 -3.71 -9.64
N ALA A 78 2.97 -2.57 -8.98
CA ALA A 78 4.12 -2.38 -8.10
C ALA A 78 4.14 -3.43 -6.98
N ALA A 79 3.00 -3.69 -6.34
CA ALA A 79 2.84 -4.70 -5.30
C ALA A 79 3.31 -6.09 -5.78
N GLY A 80 2.92 -6.50 -6.99
CA GLY A 80 3.36 -7.76 -7.58
C GLY A 80 4.88 -7.84 -7.75
N VAL A 81 5.50 -6.75 -8.20
CA VAL A 81 6.96 -6.68 -8.44
C VAL A 81 7.75 -6.69 -7.13
N ILE A 82 7.37 -5.88 -6.13
CA ILE A 82 8.15 -5.74 -4.90
C ILE A 82 8.16 -6.97 -4.00
N PHE A 83 7.15 -7.84 -4.09
CA PHE A 83 7.13 -9.07 -3.29
C PHE A 83 7.77 -10.26 -4.01
N THR A 84 7.85 -10.24 -5.34
CA THR A 84 8.37 -11.37 -6.13
C THR A 84 9.84 -11.22 -6.49
N ILE A 85 10.27 -10.05 -6.98
CA ILE A 85 11.64 -9.87 -7.48
C ILE A 85 12.67 -9.94 -6.36
N PRO A 86 12.52 -9.25 -5.21
CA PRO A 86 13.47 -9.40 -4.11
C PRO A 86 13.55 -10.83 -3.58
N ALA A 87 12.46 -11.59 -3.63
CA ALA A 87 12.50 -13.00 -3.22
C ALA A 87 13.41 -13.84 -4.13
N LEU A 88 13.42 -13.59 -5.45
CA LEU A 88 14.33 -14.26 -6.39
C LEU A 88 15.80 -13.93 -6.10
N VAL A 89 16.08 -12.67 -5.72
CA VAL A 89 17.43 -12.24 -5.33
C VAL A 89 17.87 -12.88 -4.02
N LEU A 90 16.98 -12.90 -3.01
CA LEU A 90 17.26 -13.51 -1.70
C LEU A 90 17.45 -15.03 -1.78
N MET A 91 16.82 -15.71 -2.73
CA MET A 91 17.06 -17.14 -3.01
C MET A 91 18.36 -17.40 -3.78
N GLY A 92 19.08 -16.36 -4.20
CA GLY A 92 20.33 -16.48 -4.97
C GLY A 92 20.12 -16.82 -6.45
N TYR A 93 18.88 -16.83 -6.94
CA TYR A 93 18.58 -17.09 -8.36
C TYR A 93 18.98 -15.90 -9.24
N TRP A 94 18.78 -14.69 -8.75
CA TRP A 94 19.27 -13.46 -9.36
C TRP A 94 20.37 -12.85 -8.49
N GLN A 95 21.49 -12.50 -9.12
CA GLN A 95 22.60 -11.83 -8.44
C GLN A 95 22.39 -10.30 -8.40
N ASP A 96 21.76 -9.75 -9.44
CA ASP A 96 21.49 -8.31 -9.59
C ASP A 96 20.07 -8.05 -10.11
N PHE A 97 19.57 -6.83 -9.90
CA PHE A 97 18.30 -6.38 -10.47
C PHE A 97 18.48 -5.98 -11.94
N ASN A 98 18.13 -6.86 -12.87
CA ASN A 98 18.08 -6.50 -14.29
C ASN A 98 16.81 -5.69 -14.57
N TYR A 99 16.95 -4.35 -14.67
CA TYR A 99 15.82 -3.44 -14.88
C TYR A 99 14.99 -3.76 -16.12
N ILE A 100 15.62 -4.22 -17.20
CA ILE A 100 14.91 -4.55 -18.43
C ILE A 100 14.08 -5.82 -18.23
N GLU A 101 14.63 -6.82 -17.56
CA GLU A 101 13.91 -8.06 -17.29
C GLU A 101 12.74 -7.83 -16.32
N VAL A 102 12.97 -7.04 -15.27
CA VAL A 102 11.90 -6.59 -14.36
C VAL A 102 10.81 -5.84 -15.14
N ALA A 103 11.18 -4.93 -16.04
CA ALA A 103 10.23 -4.19 -16.85
C ALA A 103 9.41 -5.11 -17.77
N LYS A 104 10.02 -6.12 -18.40
CA LYS A 104 9.30 -7.12 -19.21
C LYS A 104 8.32 -7.93 -18.37
N ILE A 105 8.77 -8.44 -17.22
CA ILE A 105 7.93 -9.24 -16.31
C ILE A 105 6.76 -8.38 -15.83
N ALA A 106 7.02 -7.15 -15.42
CA ALA A 106 5.98 -6.19 -15.01
C ALA A 106 5.02 -5.86 -16.16
N ALA A 107 5.51 -5.65 -17.37
CA ALA A 107 4.67 -5.36 -18.54
C ALA A 107 3.74 -6.54 -18.87
N ILE A 108 4.27 -7.76 -18.91
CA ILE A 108 3.48 -8.97 -19.18
C ILE A 108 2.48 -9.22 -18.04
N GLY A 109 2.93 -9.15 -16.79
CA GLY A 109 2.08 -9.32 -15.61
C GLY A 109 0.97 -8.27 -15.53
N GLY A 110 1.29 -7.02 -15.85
CA GLY A 110 0.32 -5.93 -15.94
C GLY A 110 -0.71 -6.16 -17.04
N LEU A 111 -0.27 -6.60 -18.24
CA LEU A 111 -1.18 -6.91 -19.35
C LEU A 111 -2.13 -8.05 -18.99
N ILE A 112 -1.61 -9.13 -18.40
CA ILE A 112 -2.42 -10.25 -17.90
C ILE A 112 -3.39 -9.75 -16.82
N GLY A 113 -2.93 -8.93 -15.88
CA GLY A 113 -3.76 -8.33 -14.84
C GLY A 113 -4.95 -7.56 -15.42
N VAL A 114 -4.71 -6.71 -16.43
CA VAL A 114 -5.76 -5.95 -17.14
C VAL A 114 -6.74 -6.91 -17.81
N LEU A 115 -6.27 -7.95 -18.50
CA LEU A 115 -7.15 -8.94 -19.15
C LEU A 115 -8.02 -9.69 -18.14
N PHE A 116 -7.46 -10.07 -16.99
CA PHE A 116 -8.18 -10.77 -15.92
C PHE A 116 -9.16 -9.88 -15.15
N THR A 117 -9.11 -8.55 -15.28
CA THR A 117 -10.11 -7.69 -14.63
C THR A 117 -11.53 -7.99 -15.09
N VAL A 118 -11.72 -8.40 -16.35
CA VAL A 118 -13.04 -8.66 -16.94
C VAL A 118 -13.76 -9.84 -16.23
N PRO A 119 -13.18 -11.06 -16.16
CA PRO A 119 -13.82 -12.16 -15.44
C PRO A 119 -13.88 -11.93 -13.93
N LEU A 120 -12.83 -11.34 -13.34
CA LEU A 120 -12.78 -11.09 -11.89
C LEU A 120 -13.85 -10.10 -11.43
N ARG A 121 -14.15 -9.08 -12.26
CA ARG A 121 -15.24 -8.14 -11.97
C ARG A 121 -16.57 -8.88 -11.79
N ARG A 122 -16.86 -9.87 -12.64
CA ARG A 122 -18.09 -10.67 -12.50
C ARG A 122 -18.05 -11.51 -11.23
N ALA A 123 -16.99 -12.28 -11.04
CA ALA A 123 -16.83 -13.17 -9.89
C ALA A 123 -16.98 -12.42 -8.55
N PHE A 124 -16.35 -11.25 -8.43
CA PHE A 124 -16.25 -10.55 -7.14
C PHE A 124 -17.35 -9.50 -6.91
N ILE A 125 -17.79 -8.79 -7.95
CA ILE A 125 -18.83 -7.76 -7.82
C ILE A 125 -20.23 -8.35 -8.01
N VAL A 126 -20.43 -9.11 -9.10
CA VAL A 126 -21.77 -9.54 -9.51
C VAL A 126 -22.22 -10.77 -8.71
N GLU A 127 -21.38 -11.79 -8.65
CA GLU A 127 -21.71 -13.07 -7.99
C GLU A 127 -21.48 -12.99 -6.48
N ALA A 128 -20.24 -12.73 -6.04
CA ALA A 128 -19.89 -12.75 -4.62
C ALA A 128 -20.38 -11.52 -3.83
N LYS A 129 -20.76 -10.44 -4.51
CA LYS A 129 -21.24 -9.17 -3.92
C LYS A 129 -20.38 -8.71 -2.74
N LEU A 130 -19.06 -8.77 -2.92
CA LEU A 130 -18.12 -8.35 -1.89
C LEU A 130 -18.32 -6.85 -1.59
N LYS A 131 -18.08 -6.46 -0.34
CA LYS A 131 -18.09 -5.05 0.03
C LYS A 131 -16.80 -4.41 -0.52
N TYR A 132 -16.95 -3.31 -1.27
CA TYR A 132 -15.84 -2.51 -1.80
C TYR A 132 -15.70 -1.19 -1.04
N PRO A 133 -15.32 -1.21 0.25
CA PRO A 133 -15.31 0.00 1.09
C PRO A 133 -14.39 1.09 0.53
N GLU A 134 -13.23 0.72 -0.02
CA GLU A 134 -12.29 1.67 -0.64
C GLU A 134 -12.87 2.33 -1.91
N GLY A 135 -13.49 1.53 -2.78
CA GLY A 135 -14.14 2.04 -3.99
C GLY A 135 -15.29 2.99 -3.66
N ILE A 136 -16.09 2.66 -2.64
CA ILE A 136 -17.17 3.53 -2.14
C ILE A 136 -16.60 4.82 -1.56
N ALA A 137 -15.57 4.73 -0.71
CA ALA A 137 -14.92 5.91 -0.13
C ALA A 137 -14.33 6.83 -1.21
N THR A 138 -13.66 6.26 -2.22
CA THR A 138 -13.10 7.01 -3.35
C THR A 138 -14.21 7.67 -4.17
N ALA A 139 -15.33 6.98 -4.40
CA ALA A 139 -16.48 7.56 -5.08
C ALA A 139 -17.09 8.73 -4.30
N GLU A 140 -17.22 8.63 -2.98
CA GLU A 140 -17.72 9.74 -2.15
C GLU A 140 -16.75 10.94 -2.15
N VAL A 141 -15.43 10.70 -2.14
CA VAL A 141 -14.42 11.77 -2.28
C VAL A 141 -14.53 12.46 -3.64
N LEU A 142 -14.70 11.69 -4.71
CA LEU A 142 -14.88 12.23 -6.07
C LEU A 142 -16.18 13.03 -6.21
N LYS A 143 -17.29 12.56 -5.64
CA LYS A 143 -18.58 13.28 -5.63
C LYS A 143 -18.49 14.57 -4.82
N ALA A 144 -17.97 14.50 -3.60
CA ALA A 144 -17.80 15.67 -2.74
C ALA A 144 -16.89 16.70 -3.41
N GLY A 145 -15.83 16.28 -4.11
CA GLY A 145 -14.97 17.18 -4.87
C GLY A 145 -15.63 17.80 -6.11
N ASP A 146 -16.49 17.07 -6.81
CA ASP A 146 -17.26 17.59 -7.96
C ASP A 146 -18.34 18.60 -7.49
N GLU A 147 -19.04 18.31 -6.39
CA GLU A 147 -19.99 19.22 -5.75
C GLU A 147 -19.32 20.49 -5.26
N ALA A 148 -18.18 20.34 -4.58
CA ALA A 148 -17.30 21.41 -4.11
C ALA A 148 -16.77 22.31 -5.25
N ARG A 149 -16.67 21.78 -6.47
CA ARG A 149 -16.29 22.56 -7.66
C ARG A 149 -17.47 23.29 -8.29
N SER A 150 -18.65 22.67 -8.26
CA SER A 150 -19.89 23.28 -8.77
C SER A 150 -20.44 24.39 -7.87
N SER A 151 -20.09 24.32 -6.58
CA SER A 151 -20.44 25.32 -5.56
C SER A 151 -19.25 26.27 -5.35
N ASP A 152 -19.44 27.58 -5.49
CA ASP A 152 -18.35 28.57 -5.29
C ASP A 152 -18.02 28.80 -3.79
N SER A 153 -18.22 27.79 -2.95
CA SER A 153 -18.03 27.86 -1.50
C SER A 153 -16.55 27.82 -1.13
N ALA A 154 -16.15 28.66 -0.18
CA ALA A 154 -14.76 28.80 0.26
C ALA A 154 -14.17 27.51 0.88
N ASP A 155 -15.02 26.66 1.46
CA ASP A 155 -14.63 25.42 2.13
C ASP A 155 -14.07 24.36 1.17
N ALA A 156 -14.54 24.35 -0.08
CA ALA A 156 -14.10 23.46 -1.15
C ALA A 156 -12.64 23.69 -1.57
N LYS A 157 -12.26 24.96 -1.76
CA LYS A 157 -10.89 25.36 -2.12
C LYS A 157 -9.92 25.12 -0.96
N SER A 158 -10.42 25.14 0.27
CA SER A 158 -9.65 24.82 1.49
C SER A 158 -9.17 23.36 1.52
N GLY A 159 -10.01 22.40 1.12
CA GLY A 159 -9.65 20.98 1.11
C GLY A 159 -8.45 20.66 0.21
N LEU A 160 -8.44 21.17 -1.02
CA LEU A 160 -7.32 20.97 -1.95
C LEU A 160 -6.03 21.65 -1.45
N LYS A 161 -6.15 22.87 -0.92
CA LYS A 161 -5.02 23.59 -0.32
C LYS A 161 -4.43 22.81 0.86
N THR A 162 -5.29 22.21 1.68
CA THR A 162 -4.87 21.39 2.83
C THR A 162 -4.09 20.16 2.38
N ILE A 163 -4.53 19.47 1.32
CA ILE A 163 -3.81 18.29 0.81
C ILE A 163 -2.47 18.68 0.18
N ALA A 164 -2.41 19.80 -0.55
CA ALA A 164 -1.16 20.30 -1.11
C ALA A 164 -0.14 20.68 -0.01
N VAL A 165 -0.59 21.37 1.04
CA VAL A 165 0.26 21.73 2.19
C VAL A 165 0.68 20.48 2.96
N ALA A 166 -0.23 19.55 3.23
CA ALA A 166 0.09 18.30 3.93
C ALA A 166 1.10 17.45 3.16
N GLY A 167 0.95 17.35 1.83
CA GLY A 167 1.91 16.65 0.97
C GLY A 167 3.30 17.29 0.98
N LEU A 168 3.37 18.63 0.91
CA LEU A 168 4.64 19.37 1.01
C LEU A 168 5.31 19.19 2.37
N VAL A 169 4.55 19.34 3.46
CA VAL A 169 5.07 19.17 4.82
C VAL A 169 5.54 17.73 5.04
N GLY A 170 4.75 16.73 4.66
CA GLY A 170 5.13 15.32 4.76
C GLY A 170 6.37 14.98 3.93
N GLY A 171 6.46 15.50 2.71
CA GLY A 171 7.63 15.34 1.84
C GLY A 171 8.89 15.96 2.43
N LEU A 172 8.81 17.21 2.91
CA LEU A 172 9.94 17.89 3.57
C LEU A 172 10.38 17.17 4.84
N MET A 173 9.44 16.71 5.67
CA MET A 173 9.76 15.91 6.85
C MET A 173 10.47 14.60 6.47
N LYS A 174 10.06 13.94 5.38
CA LYS A 174 10.69 12.71 4.94
C LYS A 174 12.11 12.93 4.41
N VAL A 175 12.33 14.02 3.68
CA VAL A 175 13.66 14.44 3.22
C VAL A 175 14.54 14.82 4.41
N ALA A 176 14.00 15.50 5.43
CA ALA A 176 14.74 15.82 6.65
C ALA A 176 15.11 14.56 7.46
N GLU A 177 14.17 13.61 7.59
CA GLU A 177 14.37 12.34 8.29
C GLU A 177 15.40 11.45 7.58
N GLN A 178 15.20 11.16 6.29
CA GLN A 178 16.00 10.16 5.57
C GLN A 178 17.10 10.72 4.68
N GLY A 179 16.90 11.91 4.12
CA GLY A 179 17.91 12.56 3.28
C GLY A 179 19.01 13.21 4.10
N PHE A 180 18.64 13.89 5.19
CA PHE A 180 19.57 14.62 6.05
C PHE A 180 19.85 13.94 7.40
N SER A 181 19.17 12.83 7.72
CA SER A 181 19.32 12.10 8.99
C SER A 181 19.21 13.00 10.24
N MET A 182 18.31 14.00 10.20
CA MET A 182 18.20 14.99 11.29
C MET A 182 17.75 14.40 12.62
N TRP A 183 17.05 13.26 12.62
CA TRP A 183 16.62 12.56 13.83
C TRP A 183 16.64 11.04 13.64
N HIS A 184 16.85 10.30 14.74
CA HIS A 184 16.70 8.84 14.75
C HIS A 184 15.21 8.50 14.82
N ALA A 185 14.68 7.93 13.73
CA ALA A 185 13.27 7.56 13.63
C ALA A 185 12.91 6.32 14.48
N VAL A 186 13.90 5.52 14.85
CA VAL A 186 13.71 4.28 15.59
C VAL A 186 14.09 4.50 17.05
N ILE A 187 13.13 4.32 17.94
CA ILE A 187 13.36 4.25 19.39
C ILE A 187 13.11 2.81 19.79
N GLU A 188 14.16 2.14 20.23
CA GLU A 188 14.10 0.72 20.50
C GLU A 188 14.90 0.36 21.75
N LYS A 189 14.34 -0.51 22.57
CA LYS A 189 14.94 -0.92 23.83
C LYS A 189 14.60 -2.39 24.10
N ALA A 190 15.63 -3.18 24.35
CA ALA A 190 15.48 -4.52 24.90
C ALA A 190 15.95 -4.56 26.35
N VAL A 191 15.22 -5.30 27.17
CA VAL A 191 15.59 -5.60 28.55
C VAL A 191 15.63 -7.12 28.70
N ALA A 192 16.73 -7.62 29.23
CA ALA A 192 16.84 -9.02 29.62
C ALA A 192 16.28 -9.20 31.04
N VAL A 193 15.36 -10.13 31.21
CA VAL A 193 14.85 -10.58 32.50
C VAL A 193 15.21 -12.07 32.63
N GLY A 194 16.25 -12.36 33.39
CA GLY A 194 16.84 -13.70 33.44
C GLY A 194 17.40 -14.11 32.07
N ASN A 195 17.01 -15.29 31.58
CA ASN A 195 17.40 -15.79 30.26
C ASN A 195 16.47 -15.32 29.13
N SER A 196 15.48 -14.46 29.42
CA SER A 196 14.47 -14.01 28.45
C SER A 196 14.71 -12.56 28.03
N ILE A 197 14.72 -12.28 26.73
CA ILE A 197 14.80 -10.91 26.22
C ILE A 197 13.41 -10.40 25.86
N PHE A 198 13.03 -9.26 26.41
CA PHE A 198 11.84 -8.51 26.01
C PHE A 198 12.27 -7.23 25.29
N GLY A 199 11.92 -7.13 24.01
CA GLY A 199 12.19 -5.95 23.20
C GLY A 199 10.92 -5.15 22.92
N LEU A 200 11.01 -3.83 23.00
CA LEU A 200 9.98 -2.93 22.50
C LEU A 200 10.66 -1.87 21.63
N GLY A 201 10.13 -1.69 20.42
CA GLY A 201 10.58 -0.66 19.49
C GLY A 201 9.41 0.05 18.87
N SER A 202 9.60 1.33 18.57
CA SER A 202 8.69 2.13 17.77
C SER A 202 9.49 2.89 16.73
N ASN A 203 9.04 2.80 15.49
CA ASN A 203 9.54 3.62 14.40
C ASN A 203 8.55 4.77 14.17
N LEU A 204 8.92 5.98 14.61
CA LEU A 204 8.11 7.20 14.50
C LEU A 204 8.27 7.86 13.13
N SER A 205 8.50 7.09 12.07
CA SER A 205 8.53 7.66 10.74
C SER A 205 7.17 8.29 10.39
N PRO A 206 7.12 9.54 9.91
CA PRO A 206 5.89 10.19 9.43
C PRO A 206 5.14 9.32 8.41
N ALA A 207 5.87 8.52 7.62
CA ALA A 207 5.29 7.56 6.69
C ALA A 207 4.49 6.46 7.41
N LEU A 208 5.02 5.86 8.47
CA LEU A 208 4.35 4.80 9.24
C LEU A 208 3.15 5.34 10.02
N ILE A 209 3.24 6.55 10.56
CA ILE A 209 2.12 7.24 11.20
C ILE A 209 0.99 7.47 10.18
N SER A 210 1.35 7.92 8.97
CA SER A 210 0.39 8.13 7.88
C SER A 210 -0.26 6.82 7.42
N VAL A 211 0.53 5.75 7.26
CA VAL A 211 0.01 4.41 6.94
C VAL A 211 -0.98 3.96 8.01
N GLY A 212 -0.64 4.10 9.30
CA GLY A 212 -1.52 3.75 10.41
C GLY A 212 -2.84 4.54 10.41
N TYR A 213 -2.81 5.82 10.04
CA TYR A 213 -4.01 6.64 9.89
C TYR A 213 -4.93 6.14 8.78
N ILE A 214 -4.36 5.77 7.61
CA ILE A 214 -5.13 5.27 6.45
C ILE A 214 -5.72 3.89 6.72
N VAL A 215 -4.90 3.00 7.28
CA VAL A 215 -5.21 1.58 7.50
C VAL A 215 -6.18 1.39 8.67
N GLY A 216 -6.20 2.35 9.60
CA GLY A 216 -7.21 2.44 10.65
C GLY A 216 -7.02 1.45 11.81
N ARG A 217 -7.91 1.54 12.80
CA ARG A 217 -7.77 0.84 14.08
C ARG A 217 -7.75 -0.67 13.96
N ASN A 218 -8.61 -1.25 13.12
CA ASN A 218 -8.77 -2.71 13.05
C ASN A 218 -7.48 -3.39 12.58
N ILE A 219 -6.92 -2.91 11.47
CA ILE A 219 -5.67 -3.47 10.94
C ILE A 219 -4.48 -3.04 11.82
N GLY A 220 -4.48 -1.81 12.34
CA GLY A 220 -3.45 -1.35 13.29
C GLY A 220 -3.31 -2.26 14.52
N ILE A 221 -4.44 -2.70 15.12
CA ILE A 221 -4.42 -3.65 16.24
C ILE A 221 -3.83 -5.00 15.83
N LEU A 222 -4.15 -5.50 14.63
CA LEU A 222 -3.60 -6.77 14.13
C LEU A 222 -2.09 -6.69 13.91
N VAL A 223 -1.59 -5.57 13.37
CA VAL A 223 -0.15 -5.33 13.18
C VAL A 223 0.55 -5.28 14.54
N VAL A 224 -0.01 -4.55 15.52
CA VAL A 224 0.53 -4.50 16.89
C VAL A 224 0.50 -5.88 17.54
N ALA A 225 -0.58 -6.65 17.38
CA ALA A 225 -0.69 -8.00 17.91
C ALA A 225 0.39 -8.92 17.31
N GLY A 226 0.66 -8.85 16.00
CA GLY A 226 1.76 -9.58 15.36
C GLY A 226 3.13 -9.18 15.90
N GLY A 227 3.34 -7.88 16.14
CA GLY A 227 4.53 -7.35 16.80
C GLY A 227 4.70 -7.90 18.23
N LEU A 228 3.64 -7.90 19.04
CA LEU A 228 3.63 -8.44 20.40
C LEU A 228 3.84 -9.96 20.44
N ILE A 229 3.26 -10.71 19.51
CA ILE A 229 3.51 -12.15 19.38
C ILE A 229 4.98 -12.40 19.08
N SER A 230 5.58 -11.62 18.19
CA SER A 230 6.99 -11.79 17.82
C SER A 230 7.94 -11.37 18.94
N TRP A 231 7.85 -10.12 19.38
CA TRP A 231 8.80 -9.49 20.29
C TRP A 231 8.48 -9.69 21.77
N GLY A 232 7.20 -9.83 22.12
CA GLY A 232 6.74 -10.00 23.50
C GLY A 232 6.53 -11.45 23.92
N ILE A 233 6.46 -12.41 22.98
CA ILE A 233 6.23 -13.82 23.29
C ILE A 233 7.31 -14.71 22.65
N ALA A 234 7.45 -14.68 21.32
CA ALA A 234 8.27 -15.64 20.61
C ALA A 234 9.78 -15.47 20.88
N ILE A 235 10.30 -14.23 20.88
CA ILE A 235 11.69 -13.95 21.27
C ILE A 235 11.97 -14.37 22.72
N PRO A 236 11.19 -13.93 23.73
CA PRO A 236 11.38 -14.36 25.12
C PRO A 236 11.42 -15.88 25.28
N ILE A 237 10.45 -16.60 24.68
CA ILE A 237 10.39 -18.07 24.75
C ILE A 237 11.65 -18.70 24.13
N TYR A 238 12.07 -18.21 22.96
CA TYR A 238 13.27 -18.73 22.31
C TYR A 238 14.52 -18.50 23.18
N THR A 239 14.70 -17.28 23.69
CA THR A 239 15.83 -16.94 24.56
C THR A 239 15.81 -17.71 25.87
N ALA A 240 14.63 -17.97 26.44
CA ALA A 240 14.50 -18.76 27.68
C ALA A 240 15.00 -20.20 27.51
N LEU A 241 14.72 -20.81 26.35
CA LEU A 241 15.06 -22.20 26.04
C LEU A 241 16.51 -22.40 25.61
N TYR A 242 17.04 -21.48 24.80
CA TYR A 242 18.35 -21.63 24.16
C TYR A 242 19.44 -20.70 24.70
N GLY A 243 19.08 -19.75 25.57
CA GLY A 243 19.98 -18.69 26.00
C GLY A 243 20.26 -17.65 24.91
N PHE A 244 20.98 -16.60 25.29
CA PHE A 244 21.48 -15.59 24.38
C PHE A 244 22.86 -15.12 24.84
N GLU A 245 23.69 -14.67 23.91
CA GLU A 245 25.01 -14.11 24.18
C GLU A 245 25.11 -12.70 23.59
N GLY A 246 25.81 -11.80 24.28
CA GLY A 246 26.02 -10.42 23.85
C GLY A 246 24.96 -9.44 24.36
N GLU A 247 24.94 -8.25 23.75
CA GLU A 247 23.98 -7.19 24.06
C GLU A 247 22.54 -7.66 23.78
N PRO A 248 21.59 -7.50 24.72
CA PRO A 248 20.21 -7.98 24.56
C PRO A 248 19.52 -7.48 23.29
N MET A 249 19.86 -6.28 22.83
CA MET A 249 19.22 -5.70 21.65
C MET A 249 19.69 -6.35 20.35
N ASP A 250 21.00 -6.52 20.20
CA ASP A 250 21.61 -7.15 19.03
C ASP A 250 21.25 -8.64 18.97
N ALA A 251 21.25 -9.31 20.12
CA ALA A 251 20.81 -10.69 20.23
C ALA A 251 19.32 -10.86 19.82
N ALA A 252 18.44 -9.98 20.28
CA ALA A 252 17.02 -10.01 19.90
C ALA A 252 16.83 -9.79 18.39
N TRP A 253 17.54 -8.83 17.79
CA TRP A 253 17.49 -8.58 16.35
C TRP A 253 17.99 -9.77 15.52
N ASN A 254 19.08 -10.41 15.96
CA ASN A 254 19.61 -11.61 15.31
C ASN A 254 18.63 -12.79 15.39
N ILE A 255 18.02 -13.02 16.55
CA ILE A 255 17.01 -14.08 16.75
C ILE A 255 15.76 -13.79 15.92
N TRP A 256 15.33 -12.52 15.89
CA TRP A 256 14.19 -12.12 15.09
C TRP A 256 14.42 -12.37 13.60
N ASN A 257 15.55 -11.92 13.05
CA ASN A 257 15.88 -12.09 11.63
C ASN A 257 16.08 -13.56 11.23
N SER A 258 16.74 -14.35 12.08
CA SER A 258 17.15 -15.72 11.73
C SER A 258 16.11 -16.78 12.06
N LYS A 259 15.20 -16.55 13.02
CA LYS A 259 14.23 -17.55 13.51
C LYS A 259 12.79 -17.05 13.48
N ILE A 260 12.50 -15.96 14.19
CA ILE A 260 11.11 -15.55 14.45
C ILE A 260 10.42 -15.00 13.20
N ARG A 261 11.14 -14.31 12.31
CA ARG A 261 10.60 -13.76 11.05
C ARG A 261 9.92 -14.83 10.18
N TYR A 262 10.42 -16.06 10.18
CA TYR A 262 9.83 -17.19 9.43
C TYR A 262 8.46 -17.63 9.96
N MET A 263 8.16 -17.39 11.25
CA MET A 263 6.82 -17.61 11.80
C MET A 263 5.80 -16.69 11.12
N GLY A 264 6.16 -15.43 10.93
CA GLY A 264 5.35 -14.47 10.18
C GLY A 264 5.16 -14.89 8.72
N VAL A 265 6.20 -15.40 8.07
CA VAL A 265 6.11 -15.95 6.70
C VAL A 265 5.13 -17.13 6.64
N GLY A 266 5.18 -18.05 7.61
CA GLY A 266 4.22 -19.16 7.70
C GLY A 266 2.78 -18.67 7.84
N ALA A 267 2.53 -17.68 8.69
CA ALA A 267 1.20 -17.08 8.85
C ALA A 267 0.70 -16.43 7.55
N MET A 268 1.58 -15.72 6.81
CA MET A 268 1.25 -15.14 5.51
C MET A 268 0.88 -16.20 4.47
N VAL A 269 1.63 -17.31 4.41
CA VAL A 269 1.35 -18.42 3.47
C VAL A 269 -0.01 -19.06 3.77
N ILE A 270 -0.28 -19.36 5.04
CA ILE A 270 -1.58 -19.95 5.45
C ILE A 270 -2.73 -18.98 5.12
N GLY A 271 -2.57 -17.69 5.42
CA GLY A 271 -3.56 -16.66 5.09
C GLY A 271 -3.81 -16.53 3.58
N GLY A 272 -2.76 -16.59 2.77
CA GLY A 272 -2.84 -16.59 1.31
C GLY A 272 -3.59 -17.81 0.76
N ILE A 273 -3.20 -19.01 1.20
CA ILE A 273 -3.87 -20.27 0.79
C ILE A 273 -5.34 -20.26 1.21
N TRP A 274 -5.64 -19.85 2.44
CA TRP A 274 -7.01 -19.77 2.94
C TRP A 274 -7.87 -18.79 2.13
N SER A 275 -7.28 -17.67 1.70
CA SER A 275 -7.97 -16.70 0.84
C SER A 275 -8.26 -17.31 -0.54
N LEU A 276 -7.30 -18.03 -1.13
CA LEU A 276 -7.52 -18.73 -2.41
C LEU A 276 -8.63 -19.78 -2.30
N ILE A 277 -8.66 -20.56 -1.21
CA ILE A 277 -9.71 -21.57 -0.97
C ILE A 277 -11.10 -20.91 -0.90
N LYS A 278 -11.23 -19.79 -0.18
CA LYS A 278 -12.50 -19.06 -0.08
C LYS A 278 -12.95 -18.47 -1.42
N LEU A 279 -12.00 -18.04 -2.27
CA LEU A 279 -12.28 -17.41 -3.55
C LEU A 279 -12.46 -18.42 -4.71
N PHE A 280 -12.09 -19.69 -4.51
CA PHE A 280 -12.15 -20.71 -5.55
C PHE A 280 -13.56 -20.87 -6.14
N LYS A 281 -14.60 -20.99 -5.29
CA LYS A 281 -15.98 -21.16 -5.77
C LYS A 281 -16.47 -19.95 -6.58
N PRO A 282 -16.35 -18.69 -6.09
CA PRO A 282 -16.68 -17.51 -6.90
C PRO A 282 -15.90 -17.40 -8.22
N LEU A 283 -14.61 -17.75 -8.22
CA LEU A 283 -13.76 -17.69 -9.41
C LEU A 283 -14.24 -18.65 -10.51
N VAL A 284 -14.53 -19.90 -10.15
CA VAL A 284 -15.05 -20.89 -11.11
C VAL A 284 -16.38 -20.44 -11.69
N ALA A 285 -17.30 -19.94 -10.85
CA ALA A 285 -18.58 -19.41 -11.30
C ALA A 285 -18.42 -18.22 -12.25
N GLY A 286 -17.44 -17.34 -12.02
CA GLY A 286 -17.15 -16.20 -12.88
C GLY A 286 -16.52 -16.56 -14.23
N ILE A 287 -15.81 -17.69 -14.34
CA ILE A 287 -15.19 -18.15 -15.59
C ILE A 287 -16.17 -18.94 -16.46
N GLN A 288 -17.08 -19.70 -15.86
CA GLN A 288 -18.00 -20.60 -16.58
C GLN A 288 -19.19 -19.90 -17.26
N ALA A 289 -19.41 -18.62 -17.01
CA ALA A 289 -20.62 -17.90 -17.38
C ALA A 289 -20.35 -16.71 -18.32
#